data_AF-A0A1M5XQE3-F1
#
_entry.id   AF-A0A1M5XQE3-F1
#
_cell.length_a   1.000
_cell.length_b   1.000
_cell.length_c   1.000
_cell.angle_alpha   90.00
_cell.angle_beta   90.00
_cell.angle_gamma   90.00
#
_symmetry.space_group_name_H-M   'P 1'
#
loop_
_entity.id
_entity.type
_entity.pdbx_description
1 polymer ?
#
loop_
_entity_poly.entity_id
_entity_poly.type
_entity_poly.pdbx_seq_one_letter_code
_entity_poly.pdbx_strand_id
1 'polypeptide(L)'
;MANTVTNLQKKTGQDRVQAFGRFLSGMVMPNIGAFIAWGLITALFIPTGWLPNEELSALVDPMILYLLPLLIGYTGGKMVGGVRGGVVGAVATMGVVVGVSIPMFIGAMIMGPLGGLVIKKFDDLVEGKIPAGFEMLVNNFSAGIIS
;
A
#
# COMPACT_ATOMS: atom_id res chain seq x y z
N MET A 1 4.21 48.41 10.30
CA MET A 1 4.14 47.06 10.91
C MET A 1 2.69 46.61 10.78
N ALA A 2 2.36 45.74 9.83
CA ALA A 2 0.98 45.36 9.53
C ALA A 2 0.80 43.83 9.62
N ASN A 3 0.03 43.43 10.63
CA ASN A 3 -0.89 42.29 10.69
C ASN A 3 -0.41 40.92 10.16
N THR A 4 0.30 40.19 11.02
CA THR A 4 0.30 38.72 10.98
C THR A 4 -0.83 38.21 11.87
N VAL A 5 -2.07 38.33 11.40
CA VAL A 5 -3.17 37.55 11.99
C VAL A 5 -3.03 36.15 11.41
N THR A 6 -2.37 35.27 12.15
CA THR A 6 -2.40 33.83 11.91
C THR A 6 -3.85 33.37 12.01
N ASN A 7 -4.48 33.21 10.85
CA ASN A 7 -5.83 32.70 10.73
C ASN A 7 -5.81 31.25 11.21
N LEU A 8 -6.19 31.01 12.47
CA LEU A 8 -6.47 29.68 13.01
C LEU A 8 -7.76 29.18 12.37
N GLN A 9 -7.71 28.83 11.08
CA GLN A 9 -8.81 28.20 10.38
C GLN A 9 -9.16 26.88 11.09
N LYS A 10 -10.33 26.87 11.72
CA LYS A 10 -10.91 25.72 12.40
C LYS A 10 -11.10 24.62 11.35
N LYS A 11 -10.27 23.56 11.36
CA LYS A 11 -10.39 22.43 10.43
C LYS A 11 -11.83 21.92 10.43
N THR A 12 -12.52 22.09 9.31
CA THR A 12 -13.90 21.69 9.11
C THR A 12 -13.99 20.18 8.90
N GLY A 13 -15.17 19.57 9.07
CA GLY A 13 -15.37 18.16 8.75
C GLY A 13 -15.02 17.82 7.29
N GLN A 14 -15.25 18.78 6.39
CA GLN A 14 -14.89 18.68 4.98
C GLN A 14 -13.37 18.55 4.77
N ASP A 15 -12.55 19.27 5.55
CA ASP A 15 -11.08 19.19 5.45
C ASP A 15 -10.55 17.81 5.82
N ARG A 16 -11.17 17.14 6.80
CA ARG A 16 -10.78 15.77 7.20
C ARG A 16 -11.12 14.75 6.13
N VAL A 17 -12.30 14.85 5.52
CA VAL A 17 -12.71 13.97 4.42
C VAL A 17 -11.79 14.18 3.21
N GLN A 18 -11.46 15.44 2.89
CA GLN A 18 -10.50 15.73 1.82
C GLN A 18 -9.11 15.18 2.12
N ALA A 19 -8.61 15.30 3.35
CA ALA A 19 -7.32 14.75 3.73
C ALA A 19 -7.29 13.21 3.61
N PHE A 20 -8.37 12.54 4.04
CA PHE A 20 -8.51 11.10 3.89
C PHE A 20 -8.57 10.67 2.42
N GLY A 21 -9.33 11.38 1.59
CA GLY A 21 -9.36 11.12 0.14
C GLY A 21 -8.01 11.30 -0.52
N ARG A 22 -7.25 12.36 -0.17
CA ARG A 22 -5.88 12.57 -0.65
C ARG A 22 -4.94 11.44 -0.22
N PHE A 23 -5.10 10.94 1.01
CA PHE A 23 -4.33 9.81 1.51
C PHE A 23 -4.60 8.54 0.69
N LEU A 24 -5.87 8.18 0.49
CA LEU A 24 -6.26 7.02 -0.32
C LEU A 24 -5.77 7.13 -1.77
N SER A 25 -5.93 8.31 -2.39
CA SER A 25 -5.39 8.58 -3.72
C SER A 25 -3.87 8.44 -3.78
N GLY A 26 -3.17 8.86 -2.72
CA GLY A 26 -1.72 8.71 -2.57
C GLY A 26 -1.26 7.25 -2.53
N MET A 27 -2.13 6.30 -2.21
CA MET A 27 -1.83 4.87 -2.25
C MET A 27 -1.92 4.28 -3.67
N VAL A 28 -2.80 4.82 -4.51
CA VAL A 28 -3.06 4.29 -5.86
C VAL A 28 -2.18 4.97 -6.91
N MET A 29 -2.00 6.29 -6.79
CA MET A 29 -1.37 7.11 -7.83
C MET A 29 0.07 6.68 -8.19
N PRO A 30 0.96 6.33 -7.23
CA PRO A 30 2.29 5.83 -7.55
C PRO A 30 2.29 4.50 -8.33
N ASN A 31 1.17 3.78 -8.29
CA ASN A 31 1.01 2.46 -8.91
C ASN A 31 0.27 2.51 -10.25
N ILE A 32 -0.06 3.69 -10.78
CA ILE A 32 -0.79 3.86 -12.06
C ILE A 32 -0.09 3.11 -13.21
N GLY A 33 1.23 3.06 -13.24
CA GLY A 33 1.98 2.31 -14.26
C GLY A 33 1.61 0.82 -14.29
N ALA A 34 1.36 0.19 -13.14
CA ALA A 34 0.94 -1.20 -13.06
C ALA A 34 -0.50 -1.40 -13.57
N PHE A 35 -1.41 -0.46 -13.28
CA PHE A 35 -2.77 -0.47 -13.83
C PHE A 35 -2.78 -0.32 -15.35
N ILE A 36 -1.92 0.55 -15.89
CA ILE A 36 -1.76 0.71 -17.34
C ILE A 36 -1.23 -0.57 -17.97
N ALA A 37 -0.19 -1.17 -17.39
CA ALA A 37 0.38 -2.43 -17.88
C ALA A 37 -0.69 -3.55 -17.91
N TRP A 38 -1.45 -3.71 -16.83
CA TRP A 38 -2.56 -4.64 -16.76
C TRP A 38 -3.62 -4.36 -17.84
N GLY A 39 -4.00 -3.10 -18.03
CA GLY A 39 -4.96 -2.69 -19.06
C GLY A 39 -4.48 -2.98 -20.48
N LEU A 40 -3.19 -2.76 -20.77
CA LEU A 40 -2.59 -3.08 -22.07
C LEU A 40 -2.56 -4.59 -22.32
N ILE A 41 -2.15 -5.39 -21.32
CA ILE A 41 -2.16 -6.85 -21.41
C ILE A 41 -3.59 -7.35 -21.68
N THR A 42 -4.57 -6.78 -20.97
CA THR A 42 -5.97 -7.12 -21.15
C THR A 42 -6.45 -6.75 -22.55
N ALA A 43 -6.15 -5.55 -23.05
CA ALA A 43 -6.57 -5.12 -24.39
C ALA A 43 -5.92 -5.93 -25.53
N LEU A 44 -4.69 -6.39 -25.32
CA LEU A 44 -3.94 -7.12 -26.34
C LEU A 44 -4.29 -8.61 -26.34
N PHE A 45 -4.18 -9.30 -25.20
CA PHE A 45 -3.98 -10.76 -25.20
C PHE A 45 -5.20 -11.58 -24.81
N ILE A 46 -6.27 -10.98 -24.28
CA ILE A 46 -7.50 -11.73 -23.98
C ILE A 46 -8.14 -12.25 -25.28
N PRO A 47 -9.09 -13.22 -25.19
CA PRO A 47 -9.73 -13.78 -26.38
C PRO A 47 -10.41 -12.75 -27.30
N THR A 48 -10.91 -11.65 -26.73
CA THR A 48 -11.53 -10.53 -27.47
C THR A 48 -10.57 -9.36 -27.73
N GLY A 49 -9.27 -9.54 -27.47
CA GLY A 49 -8.24 -8.53 -27.61
C GLY A 49 -7.72 -8.38 -29.04
N TRP A 50 -6.81 -7.44 -29.26
CA TRP A 50 -6.22 -7.17 -30.58
C TRP A 50 -5.24 -8.25 -31.07
N LEU A 51 -4.55 -8.92 -30.15
CA LEU A 51 -3.56 -9.97 -30.41
C LEU A 51 -3.76 -11.15 -29.42
N PRO A 52 -4.86 -11.92 -29.53
CA PRO A 52 -5.19 -12.96 -28.55
C PRO A 52 -4.07 -13.97 -28.35
N ASN A 53 -3.72 -14.24 -27.09
CA ASN A 53 -2.70 -15.22 -26.71
C ASN A 53 -3.02 -15.82 -25.33
N GLU A 54 -3.26 -17.12 -25.27
CA GLU A 54 -3.70 -17.79 -24.03
C GLU A 54 -2.68 -17.65 -22.89
N GLU A 55 -1.39 -17.88 -23.18
CA GLU A 55 -0.32 -17.79 -22.18
C GLU A 55 -0.17 -16.39 -21.59
N LEU A 56 -0.24 -15.35 -22.44
CA LEU A 56 -0.14 -13.96 -21.99
C LEU A 56 -1.43 -13.47 -21.33
N SER A 57 -2.60 -14.00 -21.75
CA SER A 57 -3.88 -13.69 -21.12
C SER A 57 -3.93 -14.17 -19.67
N ALA A 58 -3.20 -15.23 -19.34
CA ALA A 58 -3.11 -15.78 -17.97
C ALA A 58 -2.47 -14.81 -16.96
N LEU A 59 -1.84 -13.72 -17.41
CA LEU A 59 -1.33 -12.66 -16.54
C LEU A 59 -2.43 -11.73 -16.01
N VAL A 60 -3.58 -11.62 -16.69
CA VAL A 60 -4.63 -10.65 -16.37
C VAL A 60 -5.17 -10.88 -14.95
N ASP A 61 -5.54 -12.12 -14.63
CA ASP A 61 -6.16 -12.46 -13.35
C ASP A 61 -5.19 -12.30 -12.17
N PRO A 62 -3.95 -12.83 -12.20
CA PRO A 62 -3.02 -12.64 -11.09
C PRO A 62 -2.64 -11.17 -10.86
N MET A 63 -2.62 -10.36 -11.93
CA MET A 63 -2.32 -8.95 -11.81
C MET A 63 -3.41 -8.20 -11.04
N ILE A 64 -4.69 -8.40 -11.40
CA ILE A 64 -5.79 -7.70 -10.73
C ILE A 64 -6.10 -8.26 -9.34
N LEU A 65 -5.96 -9.57 -9.14
CA LEU A 65 -6.28 -10.21 -7.85
C LEU A 65 -5.17 -10.05 -6.82
N TYR A 66 -3.89 -10.10 -7.24
CA TYR A 66 -2.76 -10.08 -6.32
C TYR A 66 -1.90 -8.83 -6.50
N LEU A 67 -1.32 -8.62 -7.68
CA LEU A 67 -0.29 -7.60 -7.88
C LEU A 67 -0.79 -6.20 -7.52
N LEU A 68 -1.93 -5.77 -8.10
CA LEU A 68 -2.43 -4.41 -7.92
C LEU A 68 -2.86 -4.13 -6.46
N PRO A 69 -3.61 -5.00 -5.77
CA PRO A 69 -3.87 -4.85 -4.34
C PRO A 69 -2.60 -4.82 -3.50
N LEU A 70 -1.63 -5.71 -3.73
CA LEU A 70 -0.38 -5.74 -2.96
C LEU A 70 0.44 -4.46 -3.11
N LEU A 71 0.51 -3.91 -4.32
CA LEU A 71 1.20 -2.63 -4.56
C LEU A 71 0.53 -1.49 -3.81
N ILE A 72 -0.81 -1.44 -3.78
CA ILE A 72 -1.56 -0.45 -2.99
C ILE A 72 -1.27 -0.64 -1.50
N GLY A 73 -1.30 -1.88 -1.01
CA GLY A 73 -0.99 -2.23 0.38
C GLY A 73 0.43 -1.81 0.76
N TYR A 74 1.40 -2.08 -0.10
CA TYR A 74 2.79 -1.67 0.06
C TYR A 74 2.91 -0.14 0.12
N THR A 75 2.27 0.59 -0.79
CA THR A 75 2.33 2.05 -0.79
C THR A 75 1.69 2.63 0.47
N GLY A 76 0.54 2.12 0.90
CA GLY A 76 -0.12 2.56 2.14
C GLY A 76 0.72 2.30 3.38
N GLY A 77 1.29 1.10 3.49
CA GLY A 77 2.19 0.75 4.58
C GLY A 77 3.44 1.62 4.57
N LYS A 78 3.98 1.93 3.38
CA LYS A 78 5.14 2.79 3.21
C LYS A 78 4.89 4.23 3.62
N MET A 79 3.70 4.75 3.34
CA MET A 79 3.30 6.10 3.77
C MET A 79 3.25 6.24 5.29
N VAL A 80 3.05 5.15 6.03
CA VAL A 80 2.97 5.16 7.50
C VAL A 80 4.31 4.79 8.16
N GLY A 81 4.89 3.65 7.79
CA GLY A 81 6.05 3.02 8.44
C GLY A 81 7.29 2.89 7.55
N GLY A 82 7.40 3.70 6.49
CA GLY A 82 8.55 3.67 5.58
C GLY A 82 8.69 2.34 4.84
N VAL A 83 9.87 2.02 4.32
CA VAL A 83 10.06 0.80 3.50
C VAL A 83 9.62 -0.47 4.22
N ARG A 84 9.94 -0.60 5.52
CA ARG A 84 9.53 -1.74 6.34
C ARG A 84 8.01 -1.82 6.49
N GLY A 85 7.36 -0.68 6.74
CA GLY A 85 5.91 -0.58 6.72
C GLY A 85 5.29 -0.99 5.38
N GLY A 86 5.96 -0.70 4.27
CA GLY A 86 5.52 -1.17 2.96
C GLY A 86 5.55 -2.68 2.84
N VAL A 87 6.66 -3.33 3.22
CA VAL A 87 6.77 -4.80 3.17
C VAL A 87 5.70 -5.46 4.05
N VAL A 88 5.59 -5.02 5.31
CA VAL A 88 4.58 -5.53 6.26
C VAL A 88 3.15 -5.28 5.74
N GLY A 89 2.89 -4.09 5.20
CA GLY A 89 1.59 -3.75 4.61
C GLY A 89 1.22 -4.61 3.40
N ALA A 90 2.20 -5.00 2.58
CA ALA A 90 1.98 -5.93 1.46
C ALA A 90 1.63 -7.34 1.96
N VAL A 91 2.34 -7.86 2.96
CA VAL A 91 2.05 -9.19 3.53
C VAL A 91 0.68 -9.19 4.22
N ALA A 92 0.38 -8.18 5.02
CA ALA A 92 -0.95 -8.02 5.63
C ALA A 92 -2.07 -7.93 4.58
N THR A 93 -1.79 -7.30 3.43
CA THR A 93 -2.71 -7.25 2.29
C THR A 93 -2.90 -8.63 1.65
N MET A 94 -1.85 -9.45 1.57
CA MET A 94 -1.97 -10.83 1.09
C MET A 94 -2.97 -11.63 1.95
N GLY A 95 -2.94 -11.45 3.28
CA GLY A 95 -3.86 -12.12 4.21
C GLY A 95 -5.34 -11.88 3.92
N VAL A 96 -5.71 -10.67 3.46
CA VAL A 96 -7.10 -10.37 3.06
C VAL A 96 -7.43 -10.77 1.64
N VAL A 97 -6.44 -10.77 0.73
CA VAL A 97 -6.62 -11.21 -0.65
C VAL A 97 -6.91 -12.71 -0.71
N VAL A 98 -6.20 -13.55 0.04
CA VAL A 98 -6.41 -15.01 0.01
C VAL A 98 -7.78 -15.44 0.56
N GLY A 99 -8.47 -14.57 1.30
CA GLY A 99 -9.77 -14.86 1.87
C GLY A 99 -10.94 -14.75 0.89
N VAL A 100 -10.74 -14.17 -0.30
CA VAL A 100 -11.80 -13.92 -1.28
C VAL A 100 -11.31 -14.02 -2.72
N SER A 101 -12.21 -14.28 -3.66
CA SER A 101 -11.89 -14.37 -5.10
C SER A 101 -12.14 -13.06 -5.87
N ILE A 102 -12.21 -11.92 -5.17
CA ILE A 102 -12.44 -10.60 -5.77
C ILE A 102 -11.25 -9.67 -5.51
N PRO A 103 -10.95 -8.70 -6.40
CA PRO A 103 -9.87 -7.74 -6.17
C PRO A 103 -10.05 -6.93 -4.88
N MET A 104 -9.15 -7.12 -3.90
CA MET A 104 -9.25 -6.51 -2.57
C MET A 104 -8.60 -5.12 -2.49
N PHE A 105 -8.98 -4.19 -3.37
CA PHE A 105 -8.44 -2.82 -3.35
C PHE A 105 -8.72 -2.09 -2.04
N ILE A 106 -9.97 -2.14 -1.56
CA ILE A 106 -10.35 -1.51 -0.29
C ILE A 106 -9.68 -2.23 0.88
N GLY A 107 -9.60 -3.55 0.81
CA GLY A 107 -8.85 -4.36 1.80
C GLY A 107 -7.39 -3.93 1.89
N ALA A 108 -6.71 -3.76 0.76
CA ALA A 108 -5.35 -3.25 0.69
C ALA A 108 -5.21 -1.81 1.24
N MET A 109 -6.19 -0.95 0.94
CA MET A 109 -6.24 0.43 1.44
C MET A 109 -6.31 0.53 2.96
N ILE A 110 -6.91 -0.49 3.60
CA ILE A 110 -7.02 -0.57 5.06
C ILE A 110 -5.81 -1.29 5.64
N MET A 111 -5.50 -2.48 5.13
CA MET A 111 -4.45 -3.35 5.69
C MET A 111 -3.05 -2.79 5.49
N GLY A 112 -2.77 -2.11 4.38
CA GLY A 112 -1.47 -1.50 4.12
C GLY A 112 -1.04 -0.52 5.23
N PRO A 113 -1.78 0.58 5.44
CA PRO A 113 -1.50 1.54 6.50
C PRO A 113 -1.53 0.93 7.91
N LEU A 114 -2.41 -0.06 8.16
CA LEU A 114 -2.45 -0.77 9.44
C LEU A 114 -1.15 -1.54 9.70
N GLY A 115 -0.68 -2.35 8.73
CA GLY A 115 0.59 -3.04 8.84
C GLY A 115 1.76 -2.07 9.04
N GLY A 116 1.76 -0.97 8.29
CA GLY A 116 2.73 0.12 8.47
C GLY A 116 2.69 0.76 9.87
N LEU A 117 1.51 0.90 10.46
CA LEU A 117 1.34 1.46 11.80
C LEU A 117 1.83 0.52 12.90
N VAL A 118 1.59 -0.79 12.75
CA VAL A 118 2.04 -1.78 13.73
C VAL A 118 3.57 -1.84 13.76
N ILE A 119 4.21 -1.94 12.59
CA ILE A 119 5.68 -2.00 12.56
C ILE A 119 6.31 -0.69 13.01
N LYS A 120 5.74 0.46 12.65
CA LYS A 120 6.23 1.76 13.12
C LYS A 120 6.23 1.84 14.64
N LYS A 121 5.12 1.43 15.28
CA LYS A 121 5.04 1.41 16.74
C LYS A 121 6.06 0.46 17.36
N PHE A 122 6.29 -0.69 16.76
CA PHE A 122 7.32 -1.61 17.23
C PHE A 122 8.71 -0.99 17.12
N ASP A 123 9.01 -0.34 16.00
CA ASP A 123 10.30 0.33 15.76
C ASP A 123 10.55 1.42 16.80
N ASP A 124 9.57 2.29 17.04
CA ASP A 124 9.63 3.36 18.05
C ASP A 124 9.85 2.79 19.47
N LEU A 125 9.32 1.59 19.76
CA LEU A 125 9.47 0.94 21.08
C LEU A 125 10.84 0.31 21.31
N VAL A 126 11.51 -0.10 20.24
CA VAL A 126 12.76 -0.85 20.28
C VAL A 126 13.97 0.03 19.94
N GLU A 127 13.73 1.24 19.43
CA GLU A 127 14.74 2.27 19.20
C GLU A 127 15.62 2.49 20.44
N GLY A 128 16.94 2.54 20.24
CA GLY A 128 17.94 2.72 21.30
C GLY A 128 18.12 1.53 22.25
N LYS A 129 17.35 0.44 22.10
CA LYS A 129 17.47 -0.79 22.91
C LYS A 129 18.23 -1.91 22.20
N ILE A 130 18.50 -1.76 20.90
CA ILE A 130 19.18 -2.78 20.10
C ILE A 130 20.70 -2.56 20.19
N PRO A 131 21.48 -3.58 20.54
CA PRO A 131 22.93 -3.51 20.47
C PRO A 131 23.41 -3.29 19.03
N ALA A 132 24.46 -2.49 18.86
CA ALA A 132 25.08 -2.25 17.55
C ALA A 132 25.43 -3.57 16.85
N GLY A 133 25.10 -3.68 15.56
CA GLY A 133 25.29 -4.90 14.76
C GLY A 133 24.11 -5.88 14.76
N PHE A 134 23.16 -5.79 15.71
CA PHE A 134 21.94 -6.61 15.72
C PHE A 134 20.73 -5.93 15.04
N GLU A 135 20.85 -4.66 14.68
CA GLU A 135 19.76 -3.85 14.10
C GLU A 135 19.13 -4.51 12.88
N MET A 136 19.95 -5.00 11.93
CA MET A 136 19.42 -5.66 10.73
C MET A 136 18.65 -6.95 11.06
N LEU A 137 19.12 -7.72 12.06
CA LEU A 137 18.45 -8.94 12.50
C LEU A 137 17.10 -8.58 13.13
N VAL A 138 17.09 -7.71 14.12
CA VAL A 138 15.86 -7.29 14.80
C VAL A 138 14.88 -6.68 13.81
N ASN A 139 15.35 -5.82 12.89
CA ASN A 139 14.50 -5.16 11.91
C ASN A 139 13.82 -6.13 10.93
N ASN A 140 14.56 -7.14 10.45
CA ASN A 140 14.03 -8.13 9.51
C ASN A 140 13.15 -9.18 10.21
N PHE A 141 13.58 -9.71 11.36
CA PHE A 141 12.79 -10.69 12.11
C PHE A 141 11.49 -10.11 12.65
N SER A 142 11.53 -8.88 13.18
CA SER A 142 10.31 -8.20 13.63
C SER A 142 9.34 -7.94 12.48
N ALA A 143 9.83 -7.47 11.32
CA ALA A 143 8.99 -7.30 10.14
C ALA A 143 8.35 -8.64 9.75
N GLY A 144 9.09 -9.75 9.75
CA GLY A 144 8.56 -11.08 9.43
C GLY A 144 7.54 -11.61 10.44
N ILE A 145 7.72 -11.38 11.75
CA ILE A 145 6.81 -11.87 12.80
C ILE A 145 5.53 -11.02 12.89
N ILE A 146 5.63 -9.73 12.59
CA ILE A 146 4.53 -8.75 12.74
C ILE A 146 3.66 -8.66 11.47
N SER A 147 4.16 -9.14 10.33
CA SER A 147 3.48 -9.15 9.04
C SER A 147 2.18 -9.95 9.00
#